data_AF-A0A7W9XJ94-F1
#
_entry.id   AF-A0A7W9XJ94-F1
#
_cell.length_a   1.000
_cell.length_b   1.000
_cell.length_c   1.000
_cell.angle_alpha   90.00
_cell.angle_beta   90.00
_cell.angle_gamma   90.00
#
_symmetry.space_group_name_H-M   'P 1'
#
loop_
_entity.id
_entity.type
_entity.pdbx_description
1 polymer ?
#
loop_
_entity_poly.entity_id
_entity_poly.type
_entity_poly.pdbx_seq_one_letter_code
_entity_poly.pdbx_strand_id
1 'polypeptide(L)' 'MQRKKNANPVQIALSWLLAQNPWIVPIPGMDKVEYIDDNLKAIDLELTAEDLKNIDSELAKINVQGDRLDAGLLSMSE' A
#
# COMPACT_ATOMS: atom_id res chain seq x y z
N MET A 1 -2.53 12.25 -7.33
CA MET A 1 -3.57 11.82 -6.36
C MET A 1 -3.47 12.57 -5.04
N GLN A 2 -2.34 12.53 -4.33
CA GLN A 2 -2.10 13.20 -3.03
C GLN A 2 -2.64 14.64 -2.95
N ARG A 3 -2.25 15.53 -3.87
CA ARG A 3 -2.74 16.93 -3.92
C ARG A 3 -4.25 17.06 -4.15
N LYS A 4 -4.86 16.16 -4.94
CA LYS A 4 -6.31 16.18 -5.22
C LYS A 4 -7.12 15.75 -4.00
N LYS A 5 -6.57 14.84 -3.20
CA LYS A 5 -7.21 14.26 -2.01
C LYS A 5 -6.73 14.88 -0.69
N ASN A 6 -5.82 15.86 -0.75
CA ASN A 6 -5.14 16.45 0.41
C ASN A 6 -4.61 15.39 1.40
N ALA A 7 -3.97 14.34 0.87
CA ALA A 7 -3.58 13.15 1.63
C ALA A 7 -2.08 12.86 1.52
N ASN A 8 -1.50 12.37 2.61
CA ASN A 8 -0.11 11.92 2.69
C ASN A 8 0.10 10.61 1.91
N PRO A 9 1.33 10.32 1.43
CA PRO A 9 1.60 9.09 0.68
C PRO A 9 1.19 7.81 1.43
N VAL A 10 1.43 7.76 2.74
CA VAL A 10 1.06 6.61 3.59
C VAL A 10 -0.45 6.41 3.68
N GLN A 11 -1.22 7.50 3.67
CA GLN A 11 -2.68 7.44 3.65
C GLN A 11 -3.17 6.84 2.34
N ILE A 12 -2.68 7.33 1.20
CA ILE A 12 -3.04 6.75 -0.10
C ILE A 12 -2.72 5.24 -0.14
N ALA A 13 -1.55 4.84 0.34
CA ALA A 13 -1.12 3.45 0.32
C ALA A 13 -1.99 2.53 1.21
N LEU A 14 -2.26 2.96 2.45
CA LEU A 14 -3.08 2.20 3.39
C LEU A 14 -4.54 2.14 2.94
N SER A 15 -5.12 3.23 2.43
CA SER A 15 -6.48 3.24 1.89
C SER A 15 -6.61 2.35 0.65
N TRP A 16 -5.59 2.33 -0.23
CA TRP A 16 -5.57 1.41 -1.37
C TRP A 16 -5.55 -0.05 -0.93
N LEU A 17 -4.76 -0.38 0.10
CA LEU A 17 -4.66 -1.75 0.62
C LEU A 17 -5.98 -2.19 1.29
N LEU A 18 -6.59 -1.32 2.08
CA LEU A 18 -7.90 -1.56 2.72
C LEU A 18 -9.03 -1.71 1.68
N ALA A 19 -8.95 -1.00 0.56
CA ALA A 19 -9.95 -1.06 -0.50
C ALA A 19 -9.93 -2.37 -1.32
N GLN A 20 -8.85 -3.17 -1.23
CA GLN A 20 -8.72 -4.39 -2.05
C GLN A 20 -9.76 -5.44 -1.66
N ASN A 21 -9.91 -5.74 -0.37
CA ASN A 21 -10.85 -6.73 0.15
C ASN A 21 -11.20 -6.44 1.62
N PRO A 22 -12.43 -6.77 2.07
CA PRO A 22 -12.89 -6.43 3.43
C PRO A 22 -12.19 -7.20 4.55
N TRP A 23 -11.47 -8.28 4.25
CA TRP A 23 -10.72 -9.08 5.23
C TRP A 23 -9.24 -8.70 5.33
N ILE A 24 -8.79 -7.66 4.64
CA ILE A 24 -7.41 -7.18 4.71
C ILE A 24 -7.24 -6.28 5.93
N VAL A 25 -6.36 -6.69 6.84
CA VAL A 25 -5.97 -5.90 8.02
C VAL A 25 -4.50 -5.51 7.89
N PRO A 26 -4.18 -4.26 7.55
CA PRO A 26 -2.80 -3.81 7.45
C PRO A 26 -2.15 -3.74 8.84
N ILE A 27 -0.89 -4.17 8.94
CA ILE A 27 -0.07 -4.06 10.15
C ILE A 27 1.11 -3.13 9.83
N PRO A 28 0.88 -1.82 9.75
CA PRO A 28 1.95 -0.89 9.41
C PRO A 28 3.00 -0.88 10.51
N GLY A 29 4.24 -1.22 10.15
CA GLY A 29 5.38 -1.02 11.02
C GLY A 29 5.72 0.47 11.11
N MET A 30 6.01 0.95 12.32
CA MET A 30 6.38 2.35 12.53
C MET A 30 7.30 2.51 13.74
N ASP A 31 8.23 3.46 13.64
CA ASP A 31 9.27 3.75 14.64
C ASP A 31 9.04 5.08 15.39
N LYS A 32 8.23 5.99 14.84
CA LYS A 32 7.90 7.29 15.42
C LYS A 32 6.41 7.45 15.69
N VAL A 33 6.08 7.85 16.91
CA VAL A 33 4.69 8.06 17.37
C VAL A 33 3.95 9.13 16.56
N GLU A 34 4.67 10.15 16.07
CA GLU A 34 4.08 11.26 15.29
C GLU A 34 3.36 10.80 14.02
N TYR A 35 3.68 9.62 13.48
CA TYR A 35 3.05 9.08 12.28
C TYR A 35 1.76 8.28 12.56
N ILE A 36 1.42 8.03 13.84
CA ILE A 36 0.23 7.22 14.19
C ILE A 36 -1.01 7.91 13.62
N ASP A 37 -1.17 9.19 13.91
CA ASP A 37 -2.37 9.95 13.54
C ASP A 37 -2.55 10.02 12.02
N ASP A 38 -1.45 10.19 11.28
CA ASP A 38 -1.51 10.26 9.83
C ASP A 38 -1.83 8.90 9.21
N ASN A 39 -1.32 7.80 9.77
CA ASN A 39 -1.65 6.46 9.32
C ASN A 39 -3.12 6.12 9.61
N LEU A 40 -3.64 6.52 10.79
CA LEU A 40 -5.03 6.28 11.17
C LEU A 40 -6.01 7.01 10.25
N LYS A 41 -5.71 8.27 9.87
CA LYS A 41 -6.52 9.06 8.91
C LYS A 41 -6.67 8.39 7.53
N ALA A 42 -5.90 7.36 7.21
CA ALA A 42 -6.10 6.58 5.99
C ALA A 42 -7.47 5.88 5.95
N ILE A 43 -8.06 5.57 7.10
CA ILE A 43 -9.36 4.90 7.17
C ILE A 43 -10.51 5.78 6.64
N ASP A 44 -10.35 7.10 6.77
CA ASP A 44 -11.36 8.08 6.34
C ASP A 44 -11.20 8.48 4.87
N LEU A 45 -10.13 8.03 4.22
CA LEU A 45 -9.84 8.37 2.82
C LEU A 45 -10.48 7.33 1.88
N GLU A 46 -11.55 7.77 1.21
CA GLU A 46 -12.18 6.97 0.16
C GLU A 46 -11.46 7.10 -1.19
N LEU A 47 -11.11 5.96 -1.78
CA LEU A 47 -10.61 5.86 -3.15
C LEU A 47 -11.75 5.43 -4.07
N THR A 48 -11.99 6.21 -5.12
CA THR A 48 -13.00 5.87 -6.13
C THR A 48 -12.51 4.75 -7.03
N ALA A 49 -13.42 4.10 -7.77
CA ALA A 49 -13.03 3.10 -8.77
C ALA A 49 -12.05 3.65 -9.82
N GLU A 50 -12.16 4.94 -10.18
CA GLU A 50 -11.21 5.60 -11.07
C GLU A 50 -9.83 5.79 -10.41
N ASP A 51 -9.81 6.17 -9.12
CA ASP A 51 -8.57 6.28 -8.36
C ASP A 51 -7.84 4.92 -8.32
N LEU A 52 -8.54 3.84 -8.00
CA LEU A 52 -7.98 2.49 -7.93
C LEU A 52 -7.43 2.05 -9.29
N LYS A 53 -8.22 2.22 -10.37
CA LYS A 53 -7.78 1.89 -11.74
C LYS A 53 -6.53 2.67 -12.14
N ASN A 54 -6.44 3.95 -11.78
CA ASN A 54 -5.27 4.78 -12.04
C ASN A 54 -4.04 4.28 -11.28
N ILE A 55 -4.19 3.89 -10.01
CA ILE A 55 -3.10 3.29 -9.22
C ILE A 55 -2.62 2.01 -9.89
N ASP A 56 -3.52 1.09 -10.20
CA ASP A 56 -3.17 -0.21 -10.81
C ASP A 56 -2.46 -0.03 -12.16
N SER A 57 -2.91 0.92 -12.97
CA SER A 57 -2.29 1.23 -14.27
C SER A 57 -0.87 1.77 -14.14
N GLU A 58 -0.59 2.56 -13.11
CA GLU A 58 0.77 3.06 -12.85
C GLU A 58 1.66 1.98 -12.21
N LEU A 59 1.12 1.19 -11.27
CA LEU A 59 1.84 0.08 -10.63
C LEU A 59 2.25 -0.99 -11.64
N ALA A 60 1.42 -1.28 -12.65
CA ALA A 60 1.73 -2.24 -13.71
C ALA A 60 2.95 -1.86 -14.56
N LYS A 61 3.40 -0.60 -14.53
CA LYS A 61 4.60 -0.12 -15.23
C LYS A 61 5.88 -0.35 -14.42
N ILE A 62 5.77 -0.72 -13.15
CA ILE A 62 6.92 -0.91 -12.27
C ILE A 62 7.58 -2.26 -12.60
N ASN A 63 8.86 -2.20 -12.99
CA ASN A 63 9.67 -3.40 -13.17
C ASN A 63 10.18 -3.86 -11.79
N VAL A 64 9.58 -4.92 -11.24
CA VAL A 64 9.97 -5.48 -9.94
C VAL A 64 11.39 -6.06 -10.03
N GLN A 65 12.26 -5.65 -9.11
CA GLN A 65 13.65 -6.10 -9.03
C GLN A 65 13.86 -6.99 -7.81
N GLY A 66 14.68 -8.02 -7.99
CA GLY A 66 15.02 -8.97 -6.93
C GLY A 66 14.00 -10.10 -6.80
N ASP A 67 14.48 -11.22 -6.27
CA ASP A 67 13.67 -12.39 -5.99
C ASP A 67 13.07 -12.32 -4.57
N ARG A 68 11.93 -12.99 -4.39
CA ARG A 68 11.27 -13.09 -3.07
C ARG A 68 12.15 -13.78 -2.03
N LEU A 69 12.91 -14.78 -2.46
CA LEU A 69 13.86 -15.57 -1.68
C LEU A 69 15.14 -15.69 -2.50
N ASP A 70 16.29 -15.81 -1.85
CA ASP A 70 17.49 -16.21 -2.58
C ASP A 70 17.34 -17.63 -3.14
N ALA A 71 18.08 -17.96 -4.20
CA ALA A 71 17.96 -19.24 -4.88
C ALA A 71 18.25 -20.46 -3.97
N GLY A 72 19.14 -20.31 -2.99
CA GLY A 72 19.45 -21.34 -2.00
C GLY A 72 18.27 -21.58 -1.05
N LEU A 73 17.70 -20.52 -0.47
CA LEU A 73 16.50 -20.57 0.36
C LEU A 73 15.28 -21.10 -0.40
N LEU A 74 15.13 -20.73 -1.68
CA LEU A 74 14.07 -21.25 -2.54
C LEU A 74 14.16 -22.77 -2.67
N SER A 75 15.37 -23.31 -2.94
CA SER A 75 15.60 -24.75 -3.06
C SER A 75 15.39 -25.55 -1.78
N MET A 76 15.36 -24.89 -0.62
CA MET A 76 15.09 -25.53 0.68
C MET A 76 13.60 -25.56 1.04
N SER A 77 12.77 -24.86 0.28
CA SER A 77 11.32 -24.75 0.50
C SER A 77 10.48 -25.70 -0.37
N GLU A 78 11.13 -26.42 -1.29
CA GLU A 78 10.56 -27.54 -2.08
C GLU A 78 10.82 -28.89 -1.39
#